data_AF-A0A2P4X460-F1
#
_entry.id   AF-A0A2P4X460-F1
#
_cell.length_a   1.000
_cell.length_b   1.000
_cell.length_c   1.000
_cell.angle_alpha   90.00
_cell.angle_beta   90.00
_cell.angle_gamma   90.00
#
_symmetry.space_group_name_H-M   'P 1'
#
loop_
_entity.id
_entity.type
_entity.pdbx_description
1 polymer ?
#
loop_
_entity_poly.entity_id
_entity_poly.type
_entity_poly.pdbx_seq_one_letter_code
_entity_poly.pdbx_strand_id
1 'polypeptide(L)'
;MTSGAKGLRKWLGLANYLHKYCENYDELARPLSNLLKKDCEWCWNTDQQSAFEAIKESLLQAPILALPDTDLPFSVVCDGSDFAIGCALLQADANGRERVIAFESRQLKAAEKNYPIHDKELLAMKYALVKFRVHLLGSKPFVIFTDHVSLRTATQSPHLSQRMARWLSFFAEYNFEVKYKPGRQNALADALSRRPDYELAHVTSVS
;
A
#
# COMPACT_ATOMS: atom_id res chain seq x y z
N MET A 1 -16.86 -2.93 9.31
CA MET A 1 -16.18 -3.92 8.43
C MET A 1 -17.04 -4.10 7.20
N THR A 2 -16.46 -4.00 6.01
CA THR A 2 -17.19 -4.11 4.73
C THR A 2 -17.80 -5.49 4.59
N SER A 3 -19.11 -5.60 4.80
CA SER A 3 -19.91 -6.80 4.67
C SER A 3 -20.00 -7.23 3.20
N GLY A 4 -19.09 -8.11 2.75
CA GLY A 4 -19.23 -8.77 1.44
C GLY A 4 -17.93 -9.29 0.83
N ALA A 5 -18.06 -10.12 -0.21
CA ALA A 5 -16.96 -10.83 -0.88
C ALA A 5 -15.85 -9.91 -1.42
N LYS A 6 -16.18 -8.68 -1.84
CA LYS A 6 -15.18 -7.70 -2.32
C LYS A 6 -14.26 -7.23 -1.18
N GLY A 7 -14.82 -6.98 0.00
CA GLY A 7 -14.05 -6.58 1.19
C GLY A 7 -13.15 -7.71 1.69
N LEU A 8 -13.70 -8.93 1.76
CA LEU A 8 -12.93 -10.12 2.15
C LEU A 8 -11.77 -10.39 1.18
N ARG A 9 -11.98 -10.24 -0.13
CA ARG A 9 -10.91 -10.43 -1.12
C ARG A 9 -9.77 -9.43 -0.97
N LYS A 10 -10.07 -8.15 -0.69
CA LYS A 10 -9.05 -7.13 -0.41
C LYS A 10 -8.27 -7.46 0.87
N TRP A 11 -8.99 -7.82 1.93
CA TRP A 11 -8.38 -8.15 3.21
C TRP A 11 -7.49 -9.40 3.12
N LEU A 12 -7.95 -10.47 2.46
CA LEU A 12 -7.12 -11.66 2.21
C LEU A 12 -5.92 -11.33 1.33
N GLY A 13 -6.05 -10.43 0.36
CA GLY A 13 -4.90 -9.96 -0.43
C GLY A 13 -3.81 -9.32 0.44
N LEU A 14 -4.20 -8.47 1.39
CA LEU A 14 -3.29 -7.87 2.37
C LEU A 14 -2.70 -8.92 3.32
N ALA A 15 -3.54 -9.77 3.91
CA ALA A 15 -3.10 -10.82 4.82
C ALA A 15 -2.12 -11.80 4.14
N ASN A 16 -2.41 -12.23 2.90
CA ASN A 16 -1.50 -13.07 2.10
C ASN A 16 -0.15 -12.39 1.87
N TYR A 17 -0.14 -11.08 1.63
CA TYR A 17 1.12 -10.35 1.43
C TYR A 17 1.96 -10.35 2.71
N LEU A 18 1.34 -10.08 3.86
CA LEU A 18 2.02 -9.99 5.16
C LEU A 18 2.44 -11.37 5.68
N HIS A 19 1.66 -12.41 5.40
CA HIS A 19 1.91 -13.80 5.78
C HIS A 19 2.62 -14.63 4.72
N LYS A 20 3.15 -14.02 3.64
CA LYS A 20 3.77 -14.72 2.51
C LYS A 20 4.86 -15.74 2.91
N TYR A 21 5.41 -15.62 4.12
CA TYR A 21 6.45 -16.50 4.65
C TYR A 21 6.10 -17.17 5.99
N CYS A 22 4.85 -17.09 6.42
CA CYS A 22 4.38 -17.77 7.64
C CYS A 22 3.92 -19.18 7.31
N GLU A 23 4.47 -20.16 8.04
CA GLU A 23 4.00 -21.54 7.96
C GLU A 23 2.53 -21.63 8.39
N ASN A 24 1.75 -22.51 7.77
CA ASN A 24 0.34 -22.80 8.06
C ASN A 24 -0.69 -21.71 7.74
N TYR A 25 -0.28 -20.59 7.12
CA TYR A 25 -1.23 -19.53 6.73
C TYR A 25 -2.32 -20.03 5.75
N ASP A 26 -1.95 -20.88 4.78
CA ASP A 26 -2.91 -21.39 3.79
C ASP A 26 -4.03 -22.21 4.42
N GLU A 27 -3.73 -22.95 5.49
CA GLU A 27 -4.73 -23.70 6.25
C GLU A 27 -5.64 -22.77 7.06
N LEU A 28 -5.05 -21.77 7.72
CA LEU A 28 -5.78 -20.75 8.47
C LEU A 28 -6.71 -19.92 7.58
N ALA A 29 -6.28 -19.57 6.36
CA ALA A 29 -7.04 -18.77 5.41
C ALA A 29 -8.08 -19.58 4.61
N ARG A 30 -8.07 -20.92 4.71
CA ARG A 30 -8.95 -21.80 3.93
C ARG A 30 -10.44 -21.54 4.15
N PRO A 31 -10.96 -21.37 5.38
CA PRO A 31 -12.38 -21.09 5.60
C PRO A 31 -12.84 -19.79 4.93
N LEU A 32 -11.99 -18.77 4.91
CA LEU A 32 -12.26 -17.48 4.28
C LEU A 32 -12.12 -17.55 2.75
N SER A 33 -11.12 -18.27 2.24
CA SER A 33 -10.91 -18.46 0.81
C SER A 33 -12.05 -19.23 0.15
N ASN A 34 -12.68 -20.15 0.87
CA ASN A 34 -13.86 -20.89 0.40
C ASN A 34 -15.05 -19.96 0.11
N LEU A 35 -15.27 -18.91 0.91
CA LEU A 35 -16.33 -17.92 0.67
C LEU A 35 -16.15 -17.10 -0.62
N LEU A 36 -14.97 -17.15 -1.24
CA LEU A 36 -14.67 -16.42 -2.48
C LEU A 36 -14.82 -17.27 -3.75
N LYS A 37 -15.20 -18.56 -3.62
CA LYS A 37 -15.43 -19.47 -4.76
C LYS A 37 -16.73 -19.12 -5.50
N LYS A 38 -16.75 -19.38 -6.81
CA LYS A 38 -17.81 -18.93 -7.74
C LYS A 38 -19.20 -19.49 -7.41
N ASP A 39 -19.27 -20.67 -6.79
CA ASP A 39 -20.50 -21.40 -6.48
C ASP A 39 -20.70 -21.60 -4.96
N CYS A 40 -20.07 -20.77 -4.13
CA CYS A 40 -20.25 -20.82 -2.68
C CYS A 40 -21.33 -19.83 -2.25
N GLU A 41 -22.31 -20.30 -1.49
CA GLU A 41 -23.22 -19.41 -0.78
C GLU A 41 -22.44 -18.60 0.28
N TRP A 42 -22.73 -17.31 0.38
CA TRP A 42 -22.07 -16.45 1.36
C TRP A 42 -22.61 -16.74 2.75
N CYS A 43 -21.90 -17.58 3.51
CA CYS A 43 -22.22 -17.88 4.90
C CYS A 43 -21.04 -17.51 5.82
N TRP A 44 -21.19 -16.42 6.57
CA TRP A 44 -20.19 -16.04 7.59
C TRP A 44 -20.63 -16.59 8.94
N ASN A 45 -20.02 -17.70 9.37
CA ASN A 45 -20.34 -18.36 10.64
C ASN A 45 -19.13 -18.36 11.59
N THR A 46 -19.21 -19.18 12.64
CA THR A 46 -18.15 -19.34 13.64
C THR A 46 -16.79 -19.69 13.02
N ASP A 47 -16.74 -20.58 12.03
CA ASP A 47 -15.49 -21.02 11.42
C ASP A 47 -14.78 -19.88 10.68
N GLN A 48 -15.53 -19.07 9.92
CA GLN A 48 -14.96 -17.90 9.25
C GLN A 48 -14.57 -16.80 10.23
N GLN A 49 -15.38 -16.58 11.27
CA GLN A 49 -15.03 -15.60 12.29
C GLN A 49 -13.76 -16.00 13.05
N SER A 50 -13.64 -17.27 13.43
CA SER A 50 -12.45 -17.82 14.09
C SER A 50 -11.23 -17.75 13.18
N ALA A 51 -11.35 -18.11 11.90
CA ALA A 51 -10.26 -17.96 10.93
C ALA A 51 -9.81 -16.50 10.77
N PHE A 52 -10.78 -15.57 10.70
CA PHE A 52 -10.50 -14.14 10.57
C PHE A 52 -9.75 -13.58 11.79
N GLU A 53 -10.19 -13.90 13.01
CA GLU A 53 -9.51 -13.44 14.22
C GLU A 53 -8.15 -14.12 14.41
N ALA A 54 -8.02 -15.43 14.12
CA ALA A 54 -6.75 -16.14 14.20
C ALA A 54 -5.68 -15.53 13.27
N ILE A 55 -6.07 -15.17 12.05
CA ILE A 55 -5.16 -14.47 11.12
C ILE A 55 -4.85 -13.06 11.65
N LYS A 56 -5.82 -12.30 12.19
CA LYS A 56 -5.54 -10.98 12.79
C LYS A 56 -4.57 -11.08 13.96
N GLU A 57 -4.75 -12.03 14.87
CA GLU A 57 -3.84 -12.27 15.98
C GLU A 57 -2.46 -12.67 15.49
N SER A 58 -2.37 -13.56 14.49
CA SER A 58 -1.11 -13.95 13.87
C SER A 58 -0.39 -12.74 13.25
N LEU A 59 -1.12 -11.84 12.59
CA LEU A 59 -0.57 -10.59 12.08
C LEU A 59 -0.04 -9.68 13.21
N LEU A 60 -0.71 -9.64 14.36
CA LEU A 60 -0.27 -8.81 15.50
C LEU A 60 0.97 -9.39 16.20
N GLN A 61 1.17 -10.71 16.15
CA GLN A 61 2.27 -11.41 16.83
C GLN A 61 3.50 -11.65 15.94
N ALA A 62 3.31 -11.74 14.62
CA ALA A 62 4.43 -11.88 13.69
C ALA A 62 5.29 -10.60 13.69
N PRO A 63 6.63 -10.70 13.50
CA PRO A 63 7.47 -9.55 13.18
C PRO A 63 7.17 -9.12 11.74
N ILE A 64 5.97 -8.57 11.52
CA ILE A 64 5.52 -7.99 10.25
C ILE A 64 6.47 -6.87 9.85
N LEU A 65 6.88 -6.08 10.85
CA LEU A 65 7.89 -5.05 10.68
C LEU A 65 9.27 -5.64 10.97
N ALA A 66 10.15 -5.58 9.98
CA ALA A 66 11.57 -5.84 10.16
C ALA A 66 12.27 -4.55 10.62
N LEU A 67 13.35 -4.72 11.37
CA LEU A 67 14.25 -3.60 11.66
C LEU A 67 14.94 -3.16 10.36
N PRO A 68 15.07 -1.85 10.11
CA PRO A 68 15.78 -1.36 8.95
C PRO A 68 17.27 -1.71 9.07
N ASP A 69 17.82 -2.28 8.01
CA ASP A 69 19.26 -2.46 7.86
C ASP A 69 19.76 -1.40 6.87
N THR A 70 20.59 -0.47 7.34
CA THR A 70 21.04 0.68 6.55
C THR A 70 21.95 0.30 5.40
N ASP A 71 22.47 -0.92 5.36
CA ASP A 71 23.43 -1.37 4.34
C ASP A 71 22.78 -2.02 3.13
N LEU A 72 21.50 -2.42 3.21
CA LEU A 72 20.75 -2.94 2.07
C LEU A 72 19.87 -1.84 1.44
N PRO A 73 19.57 -1.95 0.14
CA PRO A 73 18.69 -0.99 -0.52
C PRO A 73 17.25 -1.10 -0.03
N PHE A 74 16.62 0.07 0.15
CA PHE A 74 15.19 0.16 0.39
C PHE A 74 14.40 0.05 -0.92
N SER A 75 13.12 -0.26 -0.79
CA SER A 75 12.12 -0.01 -1.80
C SER A 75 10.87 0.59 -1.16
N VAL A 76 10.11 1.34 -1.95
CA VAL A 76 8.87 1.99 -1.52
C VAL A 76 7.77 1.50 -2.42
N VAL A 77 6.62 1.19 -1.85
CA VAL A 77 5.36 1.08 -2.60
C VAL A 77 4.48 2.26 -2.23
N CYS A 78 3.84 2.88 -3.21
CA CYS A 78 2.85 3.93 -2.97
C CYS A 78 1.69 3.84 -3.96
N ASP A 79 0.55 4.38 -3.56
CA ASP A 79 -0.69 4.39 -4.34
C ASP A 79 -1.61 5.52 -3.85
N GLY A 80 -2.33 6.12 -4.79
CA GLY A 80 -3.34 7.13 -4.56
C GLY A 80 -4.75 6.62 -4.83
N SER A 81 -5.70 7.12 -4.04
CA SER A 81 -7.12 6.94 -4.29
C SER A 81 -7.83 8.29 -4.31
N ASP A 82 -9.14 8.27 -4.55
CA ASP A 82 -9.95 9.49 -4.47
C ASP A 82 -10.07 10.06 -3.06
N PHE A 83 -9.72 9.27 -2.03
CA PHE A 83 -9.97 9.62 -0.63
C PHE A 83 -8.71 9.66 0.21
N ALA A 84 -7.67 8.90 -0.15
CA ALA A 84 -6.46 8.79 0.64
C ALA A 84 -5.24 8.41 -0.20
N ILE A 85 -4.09 8.53 0.42
CA ILE A 85 -2.80 8.07 -0.11
C ILE A 85 -2.20 7.08 0.89
N GLY A 86 -1.55 6.06 0.36
CA GLY A 86 -0.92 5.00 1.13
C GLY A 86 0.47 4.70 0.60
N CYS A 87 1.38 4.35 1.51
CA CYS A 87 2.72 3.89 1.16
C CYS A 87 3.32 2.98 2.22
N ALA A 88 4.28 2.15 1.80
CA ALA A 88 5.06 1.32 2.71
C ALA A 88 6.55 1.35 2.32
N LEU A 89 7.40 1.34 3.33
CA LEU A 89 8.84 1.16 3.20
C LEU A 89 9.15 -0.33 3.33
N LEU A 90 9.94 -0.85 2.39
CA LEU A 90 10.23 -2.26 2.22
C LEU A 90 11.74 -2.48 2.10
N GLN A 91 12.18 -3.66 2.48
CA GLN A 91 13.57 -4.08 2.35
C GLN A 91 13.63 -5.59 2.09
N ALA A 92 14.53 -6.02 1.19
CA ALA A 92 14.77 -7.45 1.02
C ALA A 92 15.69 -7.94 2.13
N ASP A 93 15.34 -9.05 2.79
CA ASP A 93 16.24 -9.72 3.74
C ASP A 93 17.33 -10.53 3.01
N ALA A 94 18.23 -11.15 3.78
CA ALA A 94 19.35 -11.95 3.26
C ALA A 94 18.91 -13.11 2.34
N ASN A 95 17.65 -13.55 2.42
CA ASN A 95 17.08 -14.60 1.58
C ASN A 95 16.30 -14.04 0.38
N GLY A 96 16.39 -12.72 0.13
CA GLY A 96 15.66 -12.03 -0.92
C GLY A 96 14.17 -11.87 -0.64
N ARG A 97 13.72 -12.07 0.60
CA ARG A 97 12.30 -11.91 0.97
C ARG A 97 12.01 -10.46 1.26
N GLU A 98 11.02 -9.90 0.57
CA GLU A 98 10.52 -8.54 0.85
C GLU A 98 9.90 -8.49 2.26
N ARG A 99 10.43 -7.62 3.11
CA ARG A 99 9.99 -7.34 4.48
C ARG A 99 9.51 -5.90 4.58
N VAL A 100 8.46 -5.68 5.35
CA VAL A 100 7.99 -4.32 5.60
C VAL A 100 8.81 -3.71 6.73
N ILE A 101 9.22 -2.47 6.58
CA ILE A 101 9.89 -1.67 7.61
C ILE A 101 8.88 -0.74 8.27
N ALA A 102 8.03 -0.08 7.47
CA ALA A 102 7.01 0.84 7.96
C ALA A 102 5.84 0.97 6.99
N PHE A 103 4.66 1.31 7.53
CA PHE A 103 3.46 1.68 6.77
C PHE A 103 3.05 3.11 7.09
N GLU A 104 2.62 3.86 6.09
CA GLU A 104 2.14 5.23 6.24
C GLU A 104 0.93 5.46 5.35
N SER A 105 -0.11 6.10 5.90
CA SER A 105 -1.31 6.45 5.15
C SER A 105 -1.98 7.68 5.74
N ARG A 106 -2.70 8.43 4.91
CA ARG A 106 -3.54 9.53 5.36
C ARG A 106 -4.67 9.82 4.38
N GLN A 107 -5.75 10.38 4.91
CA GLN A 107 -6.78 10.97 4.07
C GLN A 107 -6.25 12.17 3.27
N LEU A 108 -6.80 12.34 2.07
CA LEU A 108 -6.63 13.52 1.26
C LEU A 108 -7.36 14.70 1.90
N LYS A 109 -6.70 15.86 1.93
CA LYS A 109 -7.31 17.13 2.31
C LYS A 109 -8.36 17.52 1.27
N ALA A 110 -9.30 18.39 1.64
CA ALA A 110 -10.37 18.84 0.74
C ALA A 110 -9.85 19.33 -0.63
N ALA A 111 -8.77 20.11 -0.64
CA ALA A 111 -8.15 20.57 -1.88
C ALA A 111 -7.48 19.44 -2.69
N GLU A 112 -6.92 18.43 -2.03
CA GLU A 112 -6.21 17.31 -2.66
C GLU A 112 -7.19 16.28 -3.26
N LYS A 113 -8.42 16.17 -2.75
CA LYS A 113 -9.46 15.30 -3.32
C LYS A 113 -9.81 15.68 -4.76
N ASN A 114 -9.72 16.97 -5.08
CA ASN A 114 -9.99 17.51 -6.41
C ASN A 114 -8.80 17.35 -7.38
N TYR A 115 -7.70 16.74 -6.94
CA TYR A 115 -6.56 16.53 -7.82
C TYR A 115 -6.88 15.44 -8.86
N PRO A 116 -6.40 15.60 -10.11
CA PRO A 116 -6.39 14.51 -11.07
C PRO A 116 -5.71 13.27 -10.48
N ILE A 117 -6.10 12.08 -10.93
CA ILE A 117 -5.54 10.81 -10.43
C ILE A 117 -4.01 10.79 -10.50
N HIS A 118 -3.44 11.31 -11.59
CA HIS A 118 -2.01 11.45 -11.77
C HIS A 118 -1.33 12.28 -10.65
N ASP A 119 -1.96 13.38 -10.25
CA ASP A 119 -1.46 14.25 -9.19
C ASP A 119 -1.58 13.59 -7.81
N LYS A 120 -2.61 12.75 -7.61
CA LYS A 120 -2.80 11.96 -6.37
C LYS A 120 -1.72 10.89 -6.23
N GLU A 121 -1.37 10.20 -7.32
CA GLU A 121 -0.26 9.24 -7.34
C GLU A 121 1.08 9.93 -7.05
N LEU A 122 1.34 11.07 -7.67
CA LEU A 122 2.56 11.84 -7.42
C LEU A 122 2.61 12.39 -5.98
N LEU A 123 1.45 12.74 -5.42
CA LEU A 123 1.31 13.13 -4.02
C LEU A 123 1.61 11.96 -3.07
N ALA A 124 1.18 10.75 -3.40
CA ALA A 124 1.49 9.54 -2.62
C ALA A 124 3.00 9.29 -2.58
N MET A 125 3.69 9.42 -3.72
CA MET A 125 5.15 9.33 -3.80
C MET A 125 5.84 10.40 -2.95
N LYS A 126 5.42 11.67 -3.09
CA LYS A 126 5.97 12.76 -2.27
C LYS A 126 5.76 12.50 -0.77
N TYR A 127 4.58 12.04 -0.40
CA TYR A 127 4.25 11.73 0.99
C TYR A 127 5.16 10.63 1.55
N ALA A 128 5.40 9.57 0.78
CA ALA A 128 6.33 8.50 1.16
C ALA A 128 7.74 9.02 1.39
N LEU A 129 8.27 9.86 0.49
CA LEU A 129 9.59 10.47 0.62
C LEU A 129 9.72 11.36 1.86
N VAL A 130 8.68 12.14 2.17
CA VAL A 130 8.66 12.96 3.39
C VAL A 130 8.64 12.09 4.64
N LYS A 131 7.80 11.04 4.66
CA LYS A 131 7.64 10.18 5.84
C LYS A 131 8.85 9.30 6.12
N PHE A 132 9.45 8.75 5.07
CA PHE A 132 10.60 7.86 5.17
C PHE A 132 11.93 8.59 4.94
N ARG A 133 11.95 9.93 5.05
CA ARG A 133 13.13 10.76 4.76
C ARG A 133 14.39 10.30 5.48
N VAL A 134 14.26 9.86 6.74
CA VAL A 134 15.39 9.36 7.55
C VAL A 134 16.09 8.14 6.93
N HIS A 135 15.37 7.34 6.14
CA HIS A 135 15.90 6.15 5.47
C HIS A 135 16.28 6.40 4.01
N LEU A 136 15.60 7.33 3.33
CA LEU A 136 15.68 7.50 1.88
C LEU A 136 16.55 8.67 1.42
N LEU A 137 16.82 9.65 2.29
CA LEU A 137 17.62 10.80 1.92
C LEU A 137 19.11 10.42 1.82
N GLY A 138 19.75 10.80 0.71
CA GLY A 138 21.17 10.61 0.48
C GLY A 138 21.47 10.03 -0.89
N SER A 139 22.68 9.51 -1.06
CA SER A 139 23.18 9.00 -2.34
C SER A 139 22.88 7.52 -2.59
N LYS A 140 22.40 6.76 -1.59
CA LYS A 140 22.08 5.33 -1.78
C LYS A 140 20.85 5.18 -2.68
N PRO A 141 20.92 4.40 -3.77
CA PRO A 141 19.79 4.22 -4.67
C PRO A 141 18.70 3.37 -4.03
N PHE A 142 17.44 3.72 -4.29
CA PHE A 142 16.27 2.91 -3.94
C PHE A 142 15.25 2.90 -5.07
N VAL A 143 14.25 2.03 -4.97
CA VAL A 143 13.19 1.89 -5.98
C VAL A 143 11.85 2.34 -5.41
N ILE A 144 11.11 3.13 -6.17
CA ILE A 144 9.69 3.43 -5.88
C ILE A 144 8.83 2.66 -6.88
N PHE A 145 7.95 1.81 -6.36
CA PHE A 145 6.94 1.07 -7.10
C PHE A 145 5.60 1.79 -7.05
N THR A 146 5.02 1.98 -8.24
CA THR A 146 3.67 2.54 -8.43
C THR A 146 2.93 1.72 -9.48
N ASP A 147 1.60 1.67 -9.36
CA ASP A 147 0.73 1.07 -10.37
C ASP A 147 0.34 2.04 -11.49
N HIS A 148 0.93 3.25 -11.50
CA HIS A 148 0.66 4.25 -12.52
C HIS A 148 1.84 4.39 -13.49
N VAL A 149 1.71 3.81 -14.69
CA VAL A 149 2.77 3.77 -15.72
C VAL A 149 3.30 5.16 -16.08
N SER A 150 2.44 6.18 -16.14
CA SER A 150 2.85 7.52 -16.53
C SER A 150 3.76 8.22 -15.51
N LEU A 151 3.82 7.74 -14.26
CA LEU A 151 4.74 8.30 -13.27
C LEU A 151 6.20 8.00 -13.62
N ARG A 152 6.47 6.96 -14.42
CA ARG A 152 7.82 6.70 -14.96
C ARG A 152 8.32 7.88 -15.80
N THR A 153 7.40 8.58 -16.45
CA THR A 153 7.68 9.73 -17.33
C THR A 153 7.29 11.07 -16.71
N ALA A 154 6.68 11.09 -15.52
CA ALA A 154 6.20 12.32 -14.89
C ALA A 154 7.34 13.27 -14.53
N THR A 155 8.53 12.75 -14.24
CA THR A 155 9.75 13.53 -14.03
C THR A 155 10.33 14.11 -15.33
N GLN A 156 9.85 13.65 -16.48
CA GLN A 156 10.35 14.00 -17.82
C GLN A 156 9.30 14.74 -18.68
N SER A 157 8.11 15.01 -18.14
CA SER A 157 7.02 15.65 -18.90
C SER A 157 7.33 17.13 -19.19
N PRO A 158 7.13 17.61 -20.43
CA PRO A 158 7.40 19.00 -20.81
C PRO A 158 6.37 20.01 -20.26
N HIS A 159 5.18 19.55 -19.86
CA HIS A 159 4.12 20.40 -19.31
C HIS A 159 3.85 20.06 -17.84
N LEU A 160 4.65 20.65 -16.96
CA LEU A 160 4.53 20.47 -15.51
C LEU A 160 3.66 21.58 -14.93
N SER A 161 2.69 21.20 -14.10
CA SER A 161 2.02 22.19 -13.25
C SER A 161 3.03 22.84 -12.31
N GLN A 162 2.78 24.08 -11.85
CA GLN A 162 3.69 24.75 -10.90
C GLN A 162 3.86 23.93 -9.59
N ARG A 163 2.85 23.14 -9.23
CA ARG A 163 2.91 22.19 -8.11
C ARG A 163 3.90 21.05 -8.41
N MET A 164 3.80 20.43 -9.58
CA MET A 164 4.71 19.37 -10.00
C MET A 164 6.14 19.89 -10.08
N ALA A 165 6.37 21.08 -10.64
CA ALA A 165 7.70 21.69 -10.70
C ALA A 165 8.34 21.83 -9.30
N ARG A 166 7.59 22.31 -8.30
CA ARG A 166 8.07 22.36 -6.90
C ARG A 166 8.38 20.97 -6.33
N TRP A 167 7.64 19.95 -6.74
CA TRP A 167 7.88 18.58 -6.28
C TRP A 167 9.08 17.94 -6.97
N LEU A 168 9.37 18.28 -8.24
CA LEU A 168 10.57 17.79 -8.93
C LEU A 168 11.85 18.27 -8.23
N SER A 169 11.92 19.54 -7.82
CA SER A 169 13.07 20.03 -7.05
C SER A 169 13.25 19.27 -5.74
N PHE A 170 12.15 18.93 -5.06
CA PHE A 170 12.19 18.09 -3.86
C PHE A 170 12.62 16.65 -4.17
N PHE A 171 12.17 16.07 -5.28
CA PHE A 171 12.56 14.72 -5.68
C PHE A 171 14.04 14.62 -6.06
N ALA A 172 14.63 15.70 -6.58
CA ALA A 172 16.05 15.76 -6.90
C ALA A 172 16.99 15.61 -5.68
N GLU A 173 16.47 15.75 -4.46
CA GLU A 173 17.22 15.48 -3.22
C GLU A 173 17.42 13.96 -2.96
N TYR A 174 16.73 13.09 -3.72
CA TYR A 174 16.70 11.65 -3.49
C TYR A 174 17.25 10.90 -4.72
N ASN A 175 17.98 9.81 -4.47
CA ASN A 175 18.47 8.92 -5.52
C ASN A 175 17.51 7.73 -5.71
N PHE A 176 16.49 7.85 -6.57
CA PHE A 176 15.55 6.76 -6.82
C PHE A 176 15.23 6.51 -8.28
N GLU A 177 14.81 5.28 -8.57
CA GLU A 177 14.19 4.89 -9.83
C GLU A 177 12.70 4.59 -9.63
N VAL A 178 11.84 5.05 -10.54
CA VAL A 178 10.41 4.70 -10.55
C VAL A 178 10.17 3.46 -11.42
N LYS A 179 9.65 2.39 -10.81
CA LYS A 179 9.26 1.15 -11.50
C LYS A 179 7.76 0.93 -11.44
N TYR A 180 7.21 0.44 -12.55
CA TYR A 180 5.81 0.03 -12.59
C TYR A 180 5.63 -1.33 -11.90
N LYS A 181 4.66 -1.43 -11.00
CA LYS A 181 4.21 -2.68 -10.37
C LYS A 181 2.68 -2.74 -10.51
N PRO A 182 2.12 -3.74 -11.21
CA PRO A 182 0.67 -3.84 -11.39
C PRO A 182 -0.08 -3.79 -10.07
N GLY A 183 -1.25 -3.15 -10.01
CA GLY A 183 -2.02 -2.96 -8.76
C GLY A 183 -2.26 -4.26 -7.96
N ARG A 184 -2.44 -5.40 -8.65
CA ARG A 184 -2.56 -6.72 -8.02
C ARG A 184 -1.32 -7.15 -7.22
N GLN A 185 -0.14 -6.69 -7.64
CA GLN A 185 1.13 -6.90 -6.95
C GLN A 185 1.46 -5.75 -5.98
N ASN A 186 0.72 -4.65 -6.02
CA ASN A 186 0.83 -3.49 -5.12
C ASN A 186 -0.21 -3.52 -3.99
N ALA A 187 -0.54 -4.72 -3.49
CA ALA A 187 -1.63 -4.93 -2.54
C ALA A 187 -1.49 -4.13 -1.24
N LEU A 188 -0.25 -3.87 -0.79
CA LEU A 188 -0.02 -3.04 0.40
C LEU A 188 -0.50 -1.60 0.20
N ALA A 189 -0.03 -0.94 -0.86
CA ALA A 189 -0.34 0.46 -1.07
C ALA A 189 -1.83 0.65 -1.41
N ASP A 190 -2.41 -0.25 -2.22
CA ASP A 190 -3.86 -0.31 -2.50
C ASP A 190 -4.69 -0.43 -1.21
N ALA A 191 -4.29 -1.33 -0.30
CA ALA A 191 -5.01 -1.53 0.95
C ALA A 191 -4.94 -0.29 1.87
N LEU A 192 -3.82 0.43 1.85
CA LEU A 192 -3.62 1.64 2.64
C LEU A 192 -4.36 2.86 2.08
N SER A 193 -4.44 3.00 0.76
CA SER A 193 -5.07 4.14 0.08
C SER A 193 -6.59 3.96 -0.10
N ARG A 194 -7.11 2.73 -0.22
CA ARG A 194 -8.52 2.42 -0.53
C ARG A 194 -9.28 1.85 0.69
N ARG A 195 -9.02 2.43 1.85
CA ARG A 195 -9.63 2.10 3.13
C ARG A 195 -11.14 2.45 3.15
N PRO A 196 -12.05 1.51 3.44
CA PRO A 196 -13.49 1.74 3.38
C PRO A 196 -14.01 2.83 4.33
N ASP A 197 -13.35 3.02 5.47
CA ASP A 197 -13.67 4.07 6.44
C ASP A 197 -13.42 5.48 5.89
N TYR A 198 -12.54 5.62 4.88
CA TYR A 198 -12.28 6.89 4.22
C TYR A 198 -13.31 7.23 3.14
N GLU A 199 -13.89 6.21 2.50
CA GLU A 199 -15.04 6.38 1.60
C GLU A 199 -16.28 6.80 2.39
N LEU A 200 -16.55 6.16 3.53
CA LEU A 200 -17.74 6.39 4.36
C LEU A 200 -17.76 7.78 5.03
N ALA A 201 -16.62 8.26 5.54
CA ALA A 201 -16.53 9.59 6.16
C ALA A 201 -16.87 10.73 5.19
N HIS A 202 -16.74 10.52 3.88
CA HIS A 202 -17.16 11.49 2.87
C HIS A 202 -18.69 11.54 2.72
N VAL A 203 -19.36 10.39 2.73
CA VAL A 203 -20.82 10.30 2.57
C VAL A 203 -21.52 11.00 3.73
N THR A 204 -21.01 10.84 4.95
CA THR A 204 -21.59 11.48 6.16
C THR A 204 -21.35 12.99 6.22
N SER A 205 -20.37 13.52 5.48
CA SER A 205 -20.06 14.96 5.45
C SER A 205 -20.83 15.75 4.37
N VAL A 206 -21.59 15.05 3.52
CA VAL A 206 -22.38 15.61 2.41
C VAL A 206 -23.90 15.44 2.66
N SER A 207 -24.28 14.97 3.85
CA SER A 207 -25.67 14.87 4.33
C SER A 207 -25.93 15.94 5.37
#